data_AF-A0A9E1F9I5-F1
#
_entry.id   AF-A0A9E1F9I5-F1
#
_cell.length_a   1.000
_cell.length_b   1.000
_cell.length_c   1.000
_cell.angle_alpha   90.00
_cell.angle_beta   90.00
_cell.angle_gamma   90.00
#
_symmetry.space_group_name_H-M   'P 1'
#
loop_
_entity.id
_entity.type
_entity.pdbx_description
1 polymer ?
#
loop_
_entity_poly.entity_id
_entity_poly.type
_entity_poly.pdbx_seq_one_letter_code
_entity_poly.pdbx_strand_id
1 'polypeptide(L)' 'MSKIMKTMDGNEAAAYASYAFTEVAGIYPITPSSPMADYTDLWAAQGKKNLFGMPVKV' A
#
# COMPACT_ATOMS: atom_id res chain seq x y z
N MET A 1 -22.96 -1.27 -0.12
CA MET A 1 -22.08 -1.90 -1.12
C MET A 1 -21.72 -3.29 -0.64
N SER A 2 -21.75 -4.28 -1.53
CA SER A 2 -21.20 -5.62 -1.26
C SER A 2 -19.68 -5.53 -1.09
N LYS A 3 -19.13 -6.32 -0.16
CA LYS A 3 -17.67 -6.43 0.01
C LYS A 3 -17.07 -7.15 -1.21
N ILE A 4 -15.94 -6.65 -1.71
CA ILE A 4 -15.19 -7.32 -2.78
C ILE A 4 -14.25 -8.32 -2.11
N MET A 5 -14.45 -9.61 -2.36
CA MET A 5 -13.55 -10.66 -1.90
C MET A 5 -12.40 -10.79 -2.89
N LYS A 6 -11.15 -10.74 -2.40
CA LYS A 6 -9.93 -10.88 -3.20
C LYS A 6 -8.97 -11.81 -2.47
N THR A 7 -8.36 -12.73 -3.21
CA THR A 7 -7.24 -13.53 -2.71
C THR A 7 -5.98 -12.68 -2.77
N MET A 8 -5.28 -12.55 -1.64
CA MET A 8 -4.03 -11.80 -1.51
C MET A 8 -3.21 -12.35 -0.36
N ASP A 9 -1.91 -12.08 -0.35
CA ASP A 9 -1.05 -12.39 0.79
C ASP A 9 -1.20 -11.35 1.92
N GLY A 10 -0.61 -11.63 3.09
CA GLY A 10 -0.71 -10.77 4.27
C GLY A 10 -0.01 -9.40 4.11
N ASN A 11 1.09 -9.34 3.36
CA ASN A 11 1.81 -8.08 3.10
C ASN A 11 1.01 -7.20 2.13
N GLU A 12 0.42 -7.77 1.09
CA GLU A 12 -0.47 -7.04 0.17
C GLU A 12 -1.71 -6.52 0.92
N ALA A 13 -2.29 -7.31 1.82
CA ALA A 13 -3.42 -6.90 2.64
C ALA A 13 -3.06 -5.75 3.60
N ALA A 14 -1.92 -5.85 4.28
CA ALA A 14 -1.43 -4.82 5.19
C ALA A 14 -1.12 -3.52 4.44
N ALA A 15 -0.41 -3.59 3.31
CA ALA A 15 -0.13 -2.45 2.46
C ALA A 15 -1.44 -1.84 1.94
N TYR A 16 -2.41 -2.65 1.49
CA TYR A 16 -3.69 -2.15 0.99
C TYR A 16 -4.45 -1.36 2.07
N ALA A 17 -4.48 -1.88 3.30
CA ALA A 17 -5.14 -1.23 4.42
C ALA A 17 -4.43 0.07 4.83
N SER A 18 -3.09 0.07 4.91
CA SER A 18 -2.32 1.24 5.35
C SER A 18 -2.26 2.35 4.29
N TYR A 19 -2.20 2.00 3.00
CA TYR A 19 -2.08 2.95 1.88
C TYR A 19 -3.15 4.04 1.91
N ALA A 20 -4.40 3.66 2.23
CA ALA A 20 -5.53 4.57 2.27
C ALA A 20 -5.36 5.73 3.27
N PHE A 21 -4.64 5.50 4.38
CA PHE A 21 -4.49 6.45 5.49
C PHE A 21 -3.12 7.13 5.55
N THR A 22 -2.22 6.83 4.60
CA THR A 22 -0.83 7.27 4.65
C THR A 22 -0.59 8.39 3.63
N GLU A 23 0.10 9.45 4.03
CA GLU A 23 0.58 10.49 3.12
C GLU A 23 2.06 10.31 2.77
N VAL A 24 2.88 9.89 3.75
CA VAL A 24 4.33 9.67 3.61
C VAL A 24 4.71 8.34 4.26
N ALA A 25 5.55 7.55 3.60
CA ALA A 25 6.01 6.24 4.08
C ALA A 25 7.54 6.16 4.00
N GLY A 26 8.24 6.36 5.13
CA GLY A 26 9.67 6.10 5.21
C GLY A 26 9.95 4.60 5.26
N ILE A 27 10.58 4.05 4.22
CA ILE A 27 10.79 2.61 4.06
C ILE A 27 12.27 2.21 4.13
N TYR A 28 12.53 1.02 4.67
CA TYR A 28 13.83 0.35 4.59
C TYR A 28 13.62 -1.16 4.40
N PRO A 29 14.27 -1.80 3.42
CA PRO A 29 14.02 -3.20 3.10
C PRO A 29 14.57 -4.13 4.19
N ILE A 30 13.70 -5.00 4.71
CA ILE A 30 14.05 -6.10 5.61
C ILE A 30 13.06 -7.26 5.47
N THR A 31 13.57 -8.48 5.35
CA THR A 31 12.76 -9.71 5.28
C THR A 31 12.06 -9.94 6.62
N PRO A 32 10.75 -10.29 6.66
CA PRO A 32 9.86 -10.63 5.53
C PRO A 32 8.95 -9.47 5.05
N SER A 33 9.17 -8.24 5.52
CA SER A 33 8.26 -7.10 5.32
C SER A 33 8.49 -6.30 4.03
N SER A 34 9.62 -6.50 3.33
CA SER A 34 9.93 -5.76 2.09
C SER A 34 8.77 -5.70 1.07
N PRO A 35 7.97 -6.76 0.85
CA PRO A 35 6.85 -6.69 -0.09
C PRO A 35 5.80 -5.62 0.24
N MET A 36 5.60 -5.23 1.50
CA MET A 36 4.68 -4.13 1.85
C MET A 36 5.15 -2.80 1.27
N ALA A 37 6.45 -2.54 1.35
CA ALA A 37 7.06 -1.34 0.79
C ALA A 37 6.99 -1.38 -0.75
N ASP A 38 7.30 -2.53 -1.36
CA ASP A 38 7.24 -2.70 -2.82
C ASP A 38 5.83 -2.46 -3.38
N TYR A 39 4.78 -2.99 -2.72
CA TYR A 39 3.39 -2.72 -3.12
C TYR A 39 3.01 -1.25 -2.97
N THR A 40 3.47 -0.60 -1.89
CA THR A 40 3.19 0.83 -1.64
C THR A 40 3.86 1.69 -2.71
N ASP A 41 5.13 1.45 -3.02
CA ASP A 41 5.87 2.16 -4.06
C ASP A 41 5.26 1.93 -5.45
N LEU A 42 4.95 0.67 -5.79
CA LEU A 42 4.31 0.32 -7.05
C LEU A 42 2.98 1.05 -7.24
N TRP A 43 2.13 1.08 -6.21
CA TRP A 43 0.84 1.76 -6.28
C TRP A 43 0.98 3.29 -6.35
N ALA A 44 1.95 3.86 -5.63
CA ALA A 44 2.26 5.28 -5.75
C ALA A 44 2.74 5.65 -7.16
N ALA A 45 3.64 4.85 -7.76
CA ALA A 45 4.11 5.02 -9.13
C ALA A 45 2.98 4.86 -10.17
N GLN A 46 1.99 4.01 -9.90
CA GLN A 46 0.77 3.85 -10.71
C GLN A 46 -0.26 4.98 -10.49
N GLY A 47 0.01 5.93 -9.58
CA GLY A 47 -0.89 7.04 -9.28
C GLY A 47 -2.12 6.66 -8.45
N LYS A 48 -2.09 5.51 -7.75
CA LYS A 48 -3.15 5.12 -6.81
C LYS A 48 -3.29 6.23 -5.76
N LYS A 49 -4.51 6.69 -5.53
CA LYS A 49 -4.77 7.76 -4.55
C LYS A 49 -5.13 7.17 -3.19
N ASN A 50 -4.59 7.75 -2.14
CA ASN A 50 -5.05 7.56 -0.77
C ASN A 50 -6.37 8.33 -0.53
N LEU A 51 -6.89 8.28 0.70
CA LEU A 51 -8.14 8.98 1.07
C LEU A 51 -8.04 10.51 0.99
N PHE A 52 -6.83 11.05 0.92
CA PHE A 52 -6.56 12.49 0.76
C PHE A 52 -6.45 12.91 -0.71
N GLY A 53 -6.68 11.99 -1.65
CA GLY A 53 -6.69 12.29 -3.09
C GLY A 53 -5.31 12.40 -3.74
N MET A 54 -4.25 11.97 -3.04
CA MET A 54 -2.86 12.02 -3.51
C MET A 54 -2.22 10.63 -3.46
N PRO A 55 -1.21 10.32 -4.30
CA PRO A 55 -0.37 9.14 -4.12
C PRO A 55 0.44 9.24 -2.81
N VAL A 56 0.70 8.08 -2.19
CA VAL A 56 1.62 8.02 -1.04
C VAL A 56 3.01 8.46 -1.49
N LYS A 57 3.66 9.32 -0.71
CA LYS A 57 5.05 9.68 -0.90
C LYS A 57 5.93 8.64 -0.20
N VAL A 58 6.54 7.76 -0.99
CA VAL A 58 7.51 6.77 -0.53
C VAL A 58 8.91 7.40 -0.51
#